data_AF-A0A4Q3V3I8-F1
#
_entry.id   AF-A0A4Q3V3I8-F1
#
_cell.length_a   1.000
_cell.length_b   1.000
_cell.length_c   1.000
_cell.angle_alpha   90.00
_cell.angle_beta   90.00
_cell.angle_gamma   90.00
#
_symmetry.space_group_name_H-M   'P 1'
#
loop_
_entity.id
_entity.type
_entity.pdbx_description
1 polymer ?
#
loop_
_entity_poly.entity_id
_entity_poly.type
_entity_poly.pdbx_seq_one_letter_code
_entity_poly.pdbx_strand_id
1 'polypeptide(L)'
;MRIFWFFFLVLLSIGKAGAVEEPYVNEVKGVEIAAGKFFTVADEKFGNTAAWSSIHHTMAVHNVVSFELNFDNTLSFYNKPFACTINFKIYIYGNPSDTTQITDSTLHSNVSLSIRYDTVSGKAYKGIALYKFKDAHKFGVKIISISSPELNPIPAIFRLKGQVIVEREYTFQNVSSDITRFSFANGNLLKLEWTPSGYPGAETFDLEYTHIDDSSRIAAVLRNNFQTAPNQYSVPADTLEKWFKNNATRINTSAASYLLDVPFPSGFLLFRIRGALVHYADGIRWEGAWNYAARWATQPCSAACPSGIVAISAHEPALNWQYSAVFAEEGKSKKIMSYADALLYSRQTITLN
;
A
#
# COMPACT_ATOMS: atom_id res chain seq x y z
N MET A 1 -9.56 -12.11 26.95
CA MET A 1 -8.47 -11.27 26.41
C MET A 1 -8.67 -11.19 24.90
N ARG A 2 -9.34 -10.13 24.41
CA ARG A 2 -9.70 -10.00 22.98
C ARG A 2 -8.64 -9.15 22.29
N ILE A 3 -7.89 -9.78 21.39
CA ILE A 3 -6.90 -9.16 20.51
C ILE A 3 -7.67 -8.39 19.44
N PHE A 4 -7.54 -7.05 19.44
CA PHE A 4 -8.03 -6.19 18.38
C PHE A 4 -7.01 -6.18 17.24
N TRP A 5 -7.43 -6.65 16.06
CA TRP A 5 -6.69 -6.47 14.82
C TRP A 5 -6.94 -5.05 14.30
N PHE A 6 -5.89 -4.26 14.17
CA PHE A 6 -5.92 -3.00 13.40
C PHE A 6 -5.94 -3.34 11.91
N PHE A 7 -7.03 -2.99 11.22
CA PHE A 7 -7.10 -3.04 9.76
C PHE A 7 -6.72 -1.65 9.22
N PHE A 8 -5.57 -1.55 8.57
CA PHE A 8 -5.14 -0.36 7.84
C PHE A 8 -5.82 -0.39 6.47
N LEU A 9 -6.75 0.53 6.20
CA LEU A 9 -7.36 0.69 4.89
C LEU A 9 -6.67 1.87 4.18
N VAL A 10 -5.76 1.56 3.26
CA VAL A 10 -5.10 2.56 2.41
C VAL A 10 -6.10 2.97 1.32
N LEU A 11 -6.62 4.18 1.40
CA LEU A 11 -7.36 4.82 0.30
C LEU A 11 -6.33 5.57 -0.56
N LEU A 12 -6.01 5.01 -1.73
CA LEU A 12 -5.17 5.68 -2.73
C LEU A 12 -6.00 6.77 -3.43
N SER A 13 -5.75 8.02 -3.06
CA SER A 13 -6.16 9.21 -3.80
C SER A 13 -5.28 9.38 -5.03
N ILE A 14 -5.87 9.68 -6.19
CA ILE A 14 -5.12 10.15 -7.36
C ILE A 14 -4.66 11.59 -7.06
N GLY A 15 -3.39 11.76 -6.72
CA GLY A 15 -2.78 13.07 -6.46
C GLY A 15 -1.25 12.98 -6.51
N LYS A 16 -0.66 13.87 -7.32
CA LYS A 16 0.78 14.18 -7.50
C LYS A 16 1.78 13.09 -7.07
N ALA A 17 2.40 12.45 -8.06
CA ALA A 17 3.57 11.60 -7.86
C ALA A 17 4.63 12.26 -6.96
N GLY A 18 5.09 11.56 -5.92
CA GLY A 18 6.21 11.97 -5.07
C GLY A 18 5.93 12.14 -3.56
N ALA A 19 4.77 11.72 -3.04
CA ALA A 19 4.50 11.77 -1.60
C ALA A 19 3.66 10.58 -1.12
N VAL A 20 4.09 9.91 -0.04
CA VAL A 20 3.30 8.88 0.63
C VAL A 20 2.29 9.55 1.56
N GLU A 21 1.00 9.32 1.34
CA GLU A 21 -0.09 9.75 2.22
C GLU A 21 -0.30 8.73 3.35
N GLU A 22 -0.13 9.16 4.59
CA GLU A 22 -0.27 8.31 5.77
C GLU A 22 -1.39 8.82 6.70
N PRO A 23 -2.56 8.16 6.68
CA PRO A 23 -3.68 8.54 7.54
C PRO A 23 -3.63 7.85 8.91
N TYR A 24 -3.79 8.63 9.96
CA TYR A 24 -3.98 8.19 11.35
C TYR A 24 -5.36 8.61 11.83
N VAL A 25 -6.10 7.68 12.44
CA VAL A 25 -7.50 7.88 12.80
C VAL A 25 -7.77 7.41 14.22
N ASN A 26 -8.57 8.17 14.96
CA ASN A 26 -9.22 7.69 16.17
C ASN A 26 -10.62 8.31 16.28
N GLU A 27 -11.53 7.63 16.95
CA GLU A 27 -12.93 8.04 17.06
C GLU A 27 -13.54 7.70 18.41
N VAL A 28 -14.59 8.44 18.77
CA VAL A 28 -15.57 8.03 19.76
C VAL A 28 -16.94 7.93 19.08
N LYS A 29 -17.80 7.05 19.58
CA LYS A 29 -19.12 6.79 18.98
C LYS A 29 -20.14 6.34 20.00
N GLY A 30 -21.42 6.53 19.65
CA GLY A 30 -22.53 6.09 20.46
C GLY A 30 -22.56 6.78 21.82
N VAL A 31 -22.62 5.99 22.90
CA VAL A 31 -22.68 6.50 24.29
C VAL A 31 -21.42 7.27 24.71
N GLU A 32 -20.30 7.10 24.01
CA GLU A 32 -19.06 7.84 24.24
C GLU A 32 -19.09 9.25 23.64
N ILE A 33 -20.16 9.61 22.92
CA ILE A 33 -20.43 10.99 22.53
C ILE A 33 -21.17 11.70 23.68
N ALA A 34 -20.41 12.10 24.68
CA ALA A 34 -20.94 12.79 25.86
C ALA A 34 -19.96 13.86 26.36
N ALA A 35 -20.48 14.85 27.08
CA ALA A 35 -19.67 15.90 27.69
C ALA A 35 -18.57 15.29 28.58
N GLY A 36 -17.35 15.85 28.48
CA GLY A 36 -16.18 15.41 29.23
C GLY A 36 -15.40 14.25 28.59
N LYS A 37 -15.96 13.55 27.59
CA LYS A 37 -15.26 12.48 26.87
C LYS A 37 -14.12 13.04 26.02
N PHE A 38 -13.06 12.24 25.89
CA PHE A 38 -11.80 12.66 25.28
C PHE A 38 -11.17 11.52 24.48
N PHE A 39 -10.58 11.85 23.33
CA PHE A 39 -9.75 10.92 22.56
C PHE A 39 -8.59 11.67 21.90
N THR A 40 -7.56 10.93 21.51
CA THR A 40 -6.35 11.47 20.87
C THR A 40 -6.09 10.76 19.56
N VAL A 41 -5.65 11.52 18.56
CA VAL A 41 -5.12 11.02 17.29
C VAL A 41 -3.64 11.35 17.23
N ALA A 42 -2.81 10.40 16.83
CA ALA A 42 -1.37 10.58 16.75
C ALA A 42 -0.79 9.89 15.52
N ASP A 43 0.10 10.59 14.83
CA ASP A 43 1.10 10.02 13.94
C ASP A 43 2.01 9.08 14.76
N GLU A 44 2.11 7.82 14.35
CA GLU A 44 2.92 6.81 15.05
C GLU A 44 4.42 7.17 15.12
N LYS A 45 4.89 7.99 14.18
CA LYS A 45 6.29 8.42 14.10
C LYS A 45 6.56 9.57 15.07
N PHE A 46 5.53 10.29 15.48
CA PHE A 46 5.65 11.42 16.40
C PHE A 46 6.08 10.96 17.80
N GLY A 47 7.29 11.35 18.20
CA GLY A 47 7.94 10.92 19.44
C GLY A 47 8.71 9.60 19.34
N ASN A 48 8.83 9.02 18.14
CA ASN A 48 9.73 7.90 17.86
C ASN A 48 10.95 8.39 17.08
N THR A 49 12.06 8.65 17.77
CA THR A 49 13.28 9.21 17.17
C THR A 49 13.82 8.41 15.99
N ALA A 50 13.75 7.07 16.05
CA ALA A 50 14.27 6.21 14.99
C ALA A 50 13.38 6.20 13.73
N ALA A 51 12.05 6.22 13.92
CA ALA A 51 11.13 6.34 12.80
C ALA A 51 11.10 7.77 12.22
N TRP A 52 11.33 8.78 13.06
CA TRP A 52 11.36 10.17 12.63
C TRP A 52 12.59 10.50 11.79
N SER A 53 13.74 9.89 12.10
CA SER A 53 14.99 10.13 11.37
C SER A 53 15.02 9.50 9.97
N SER A 54 14.10 8.60 9.62
CA SER A 54 13.98 8.05 8.26
C SER A 54 13.23 8.99 7.31
N ILE A 55 12.51 9.98 7.85
CA ILE A 55 11.76 10.98 7.08
C ILE A 55 12.78 11.94 6.46
N HIS A 56 12.77 12.05 5.14
CA HIS A 56 13.57 13.04 4.43
C HIS A 56 12.91 14.41 4.50
N HIS A 57 11.60 14.45 4.20
CA HIS A 57 10.84 15.69 4.17
C HIS A 57 9.37 15.45 4.52
N THR A 58 8.81 16.26 5.43
CA THR A 58 7.36 16.32 5.68
C THR A 58 6.78 17.45 4.85
N MET A 59 5.97 17.11 3.85
CA MET A 59 5.42 18.06 2.90
C MET A 59 4.20 18.79 3.46
N ALA A 60 3.29 18.04 4.09
CA ALA A 60 2.10 18.59 4.71
C ALA A 60 1.59 17.72 5.85
N VAL A 61 0.95 18.36 6.82
CA VAL A 61 0.18 17.69 7.87
C VAL A 61 -1.21 18.30 7.90
N HIS A 62 -2.19 17.53 7.48
CA HIS A 62 -3.59 17.92 7.45
C HIS A 62 -4.35 17.26 8.59
N ASN A 63 -5.16 18.03 9.28
CA ASN A 63 -5.95 17.56 10.41
C ASN A 63 -7.43 17.80 10.17
N VAL A 64 -8.24 16.80 10.51
CA VAL A 64 -9.69 16.86 10.34
C VAL A 64 -10.36 16.31 11.59
N VAL A 65 -11.38 17.01 12.08
CA VAL A 65 -12.36 16.47 13.02
C VAL A 65 -13.72 16.45 12.33
N SER A 66 -14.35 15.28 12.27
CA SER A 66 -15.66 15.08 11.66
C SER A 66 -16.69 14.67 12.69
N PHE A 67 -17.85 15.33 12.65
CA PHE A 67 -19.05 14.94 13.39
C PHE A 67 -20.08 14.38 12.41
N GLU A 68 -20.52 13.15 12.66
CA GLU A 68 -21.21 12.33 11.67
C GLU A 68 -22.37 11.54 12.28
N LEU A 69 -23.38 11.25 11.45
CA LEU A 69 -24.30 10.15 11.71
C LEU A 69 -23.59 8.81 11.54
N ASN A 70 -23.71 7.96 12.55
CA ASN A 70 -23.20 6.61 12.54
C ASN A 70 -24.27 5.66 12.00
N PHE A 71 -24.08 5.17 10.77
CA PHE A 71 -24.97 4.19 10.14
C PHE A 71 -24.59 2.74 10.46
N ASP A 72 -23.49 2.52 11.18
CA ASP A 72 -22.98 1.18 11.53
C ASP A 72 -23.74 0.57 12.73
N ASN A 73 -24.68 1.29 13.32
CA ASN A 73 -25.49 0.81 14.43
C ASN A 73 -26.85 0.26 13.97
N THR A 74 -27.48 -0.55 14.83
CA THR A 74 -28.81 -1.12 14.60
C THR A 74 -29.94 -0.18 15.04
N LEU A 75 -29.62 1.05 15.48
CA LEU A 75 -30.60 1.97 16.03
C LEU A 75 -31.35 2.67 14.89
N SER A 76 -32.67 2.58 14.94
CA SER A 76 -33.53 3.27 13.99
C SER A 76 -33.74 4.72 14.42
N PHE A 77 -33.23 5.68 13.64
CA PHE A 77 -33.43 7.12 13.85
C PHE A 77 -34.11 7.81 12.64
N TYR A 78 -34.55 7.02 11.66
CA TYR A 78 -35.02 7.50 10.37
C TYR A 78 -36.43 8.11 10.37
N ASN A 79 -37.14 8.05 11.49
CA ASN A 79 -38.56 8.44 11.59
C ASN A 79 -38.80 9.88 12.07
N LYS A 80 -37.74 10.60 12.50
CA LYS A 80 -37.86 11.96 13.03
C LYS A 80 -36.75 12.84 12.47
N PRO A 81 -37.06 14.02 11.89
CA PRO A 81 -36.04 14.99 11.53
C PRO A 81 -35.46 15.62 12.81
N PHE A 82 -34.15 15.93 12.80
CA PHE A 82 -33.49 16.54 13.94
C PHE A 82 -32.27 17.36 13.52
N ALA A 83 -31.87 18.27 14.40
CA ALA A 83 -30.57 18.91 14.34
C ALA A 83 -29.78 18.54 15.60
N CYS A 84 -28.48 18.30 15.43
CA CYS A 84 -27.59 18.06 16.55
C CYS A 84 -26.32 18.88 16.41
N THR A 85 -25.95 19.54 17.50
CA THR A 85 -24.75 20.36 17.60
C THR A 85 -23.84 19.78 18.67
N ILE A 86 -22.56 19.61 18.31
CA ILE A 86 -21.50 19.23 19.23
C ILE A 86 -20.52 20.39 19.37
N ASN A 87 -20.14 20.68 20.61
CA ASN A 87 -19.07 21.63 20.94
C ASN A 87 -17.91 20.87 21.54
N PHE A 88 -16.70 21.15 21.07
CA PHE A 88 -15.48 20.51 21.54
C PHE A 88 -14.30 21.47 21.51
N LYS A 89 -13.26 21.04 22.20
CA LYS A 89 -11.97 21.71 22.27
C LYS A 89 -10.88 20.79 21.76
N ILE A 90 -9.96 21.32 20.96
CA ILE A 90 -8.78 20.60 20.49
C ILE A 90 -7.56 21.01 21.32
N TYR A 91 -6.73 20.03 21.65
CA TYR A 91 -5.43 20.18 22.31
C TYR A 91 -4.36 19.69 21.34
N ILE A 92 -3.34 20.50 21.06
CA ILE A 92 -2.21 20.11 20.20
C ILE A 92 -1.03 19.70 21.07
N TYR A 93 -0.38 18.60 20.70
CA TYR A 93 0.85 18.10 21.31
C TYR A 93 1.98 18.25 20.29
N GLY A 94 2.68 19.38 20.33
CA GLY A 94 3.71 19.74 19.35
C GLY A 94 5.14 19.38 19.77
N ASN A 95 5.36 18.90 20.99
CA ASN A 95 6.68 18.49 21.46
C ASN A 95 6.91 16.99 21.19
N PRO A 96 7.80 16.60 20.27
CA PRO A 96 8.08 15.18 20.01
C PRO A 96 8.81 14.50 21.17
N SER A 97 9.60 15.24 21.97
CA SER A 97 10.34 14.68 23.11
C SER A 97 9.47 14.38 24.32
N ASP A 98 8.36 15.11 24.47
CA ASP A 98 7.34 14.85 25.48
C ASP A 98 5.96 14.94 24.82
N THR A 99 5.50 13.81 24.31
CA THR A 99 4.21 13.74 23.60
C THR A 99 2.99 13.93 24.51
N THR A 100 3.18 14.11 25.82
CA THR A 100 2.11 14.40 26.78
C THR A 100 1.93 15.91 26.99
N GLN A 101 2.93 16.71 26.64
CA GLN A 101 2.88 18.16 26.76
C GLN A 101 1.91 18.77 25.74
N ILE A 102 0.94 19.51 26.25
CA ILE A 102 0.06 20.35 25.42
C ILE A 102 0.82 21.62 25.06
N THR A 103 1.02 21.86 23.77
CA THR A 103 1.69 23.06 23.26
C THR A 103 0.69 24.13 22.80
N ASP A 104 -0.54 23.74 22.44
CA ASP A 104 -1.64 24.66 22.16
C ASP A 104 -2.96 24.09 22.68
N SER A 105 -3.74 24.96 23.31
CA SER A 105 -5.06 24.70 23.87
C SER A 105 -6.02 25.88 23.68
N THR A 106 -5.60 26.95 23.00
CA THR A 106 -6.36 28.20 22.91
C THR A 106 -6.92 28.43 21.52
N LEU A 107 -6.15 28.11 20.48
CA LEU A 107 -6.52 28.36 19.09
C LEU A 107 -7.84 27.66 18.69
N HIS A 108 -8.04 26.46 19.19
CA HIS A 108 -9.18 25.60 18.88
C HIS A 108 -10.05 25.31 20.11
N SER A 109 -10.25 26.32 20.96
CA SER A 109 -10.89 26.15 22.27
C SER A 109 -12.41 26.05 22.25
N ASN A 110 -13.07 26.53 21.19
CA ASN A 110 -14.54 26.61 21.08
C ASN A 110 -15.03 26.21 19.68
N VAL A 111 -14.73 24.99 19.23
CA VAL A 111 -15.17 24.50 17.93
C VAL A 111 -16.58 23.93 18.03
N SER A 112 -17.46 24.34 17.11
CA SER A 112 -18.85 23.88 17.03
C SER A 112 -19.13 23.25 15.67
N LEU A 113 -19.66 22.03 15.67
CA LEU A 113 -20.09 21.32 14.47
C LEU A 113 -21.55 20.93 14.58
N SER A 114 -22.31 21.18 13.52
CA SER A 114 -23.74 20.89 13.45
C SER A 114 -24.08 20.01 12.25
N ILE A 115 -24.89 18.99 12.50
CA ILE A 115 -25.51 18.15 11.49
C ILE A 115 -27.03 18.29 11.55
N ARG A 116 -27.67 17.96 10.43
CA ARG A 116 -29.11 17.97 10.28
C ARG A 116 -29.52 16.71 9.54
N TYR A 117 -30.50 16.00 10.09
CA TYR A 117 -31.14 14.87 9.47
C TYR A 117 -32.57 15.23 9.06
N ASP A 118 -32.96 14.88 7.83
CA ASP A 118 -34.28 15.12 7.26
C ASP A 118 -34.85 13.78 6.78
N THR A 119 -36.14 13.54 7.01
CA THR A 119 -36.82 12.28 6.66
C THR A 119 -37.46 12.31 5.28
N VAL A 120 -37.46 13.47 4.61
CA VAL A 120 -38.00 13.62 3.26
C VAL A 120 -37.18 12.79 2.27
N SER A 121 -37.81 11.77 1.71
CA SER A 121 -37.19 10.89 0.71
C SER A 121 -36.62 11.68 -0.47
N GLY A 122 -35.39 11.36 -0.86
CA GLY A 122 -34.69 12.01 -1.97
C GLY A 122 -34.14 13.42 -1.67
N LYS A 123 -34.36 13.97 -0.48
CA LYS A 123 -33.83 15.28 -0.10
C LYS A 123 -32.45 15.15 0.55
N ALA A 124 -31.46 15.87 0.02
CA ALA A 124 -30.14 15.94 0.62
C ALA A 124 -30.19 16.62 2.00
N TYR A 125 -29.40 16.13 2.94
CA TYR A 125 -29.23 16.70 4.27
C TYR A 125 -27.75 16.70 4.67
N LYS A 126 -27.40 17.50 5.69
CA LYS A 126 -26.03 17.62 6.20
C LYS A 126 -25.77 16.57 7.28
N GLY A 127 -25.48 15.33 6.86
CA GLY A 127 -25.19 14.20 7.76
C GLY A 127 -23.77 14.19 8.33
N ILE A 128 -22.89 15.02 7.80
CA ILE A 128 -21.48 15.13 8.16
C ILE A 128 -21.13 16.61 8.27
N ALA A 129 -20.41 16.98 9.33
CA ALA A 129 -19.80 18.29 9.52
C ALA A 129 -18.31 18.12 9.81
N LEU A 130 -17.48 19.00 9.25
CA LEU A 130 -16.02 18.88 9.28
C LEU A 130 -15.40 20.17 9.81
N TYR A 131 -14.38 20.03 10.65
CA TYR A 131 -13.46 21.10 11.02
C TYR A 131 -12.05 20.72 10.56
N LYS A 132 -11.39 21.61 9.82
CA LYS A 132 -10.05 21.36 9.27
C LYS A 132 -9.04 22.31 9.91
N PHE A 133 -7.87 21.79 10.22
CA PHE A 133 -6.70 22.54 10.67
C PHE A 133 -5.43 21.81 10.17
N LYS A 134 -4.25 22.29 10.54
CA LYS A 134 -2.98 21.78 10.00
C LYS A 134 -1.88 21.77 11.06
N ASP A 135 -0.77 21.14 10.69
CA ASP A 135 0.51 21.18 11.41
C ASP A 135 0.50 20.48 12.78
N ALA A 136 -0.46 19.59 13.04
CA ALA A 136 -0.51 18.80 14.26
C ALA A 136 -0.28 17.29 14.00
N HIS A 137 0.90 16.79 14.33
CA HIS A 137 1.19 15.35 14.29
C HIS A 137 0.46 14.56 15.39
N LYS A 138 0.05 15.24 16.46
CA LYS A 138 -0.77 14.67 17.54
C LYS A 138 -1.73 15.72 18.08
N PHE A 139 -3.00 15.35 18.20
CA PHE A 139 -4.01 16.21 18.81
C PHE A 139 -5.04 15.40 19.60
N GLY A 140 -5.58 16.02 20.65
CA GLY A 140 -6.65 15.51 21.49
C GLY A 140 -7.93 16.30 21.28
N VAL A 141 -9.08 15.64 21.36
CA VAL A 141 -10.39 16.26 21.23
C VAL A 141 -11.18 15.99 22.51
N LYS A 142 -11.59 17.05 23.21
CA LYS A 142 -12.46 16.98 24.37
C LYS A 142 -13.85 17.49 24.03
N ILE A 143 -14.87 16.66 24.22
CA ILE A 143 -16.25 17.06 24.05
C ILE A 143 -16.65 17.97 25.23
N ILE A 144 -17.09 19.18 24.92
CA ILE A 144 -17.60 20.15 25.89
C ILE A 144 -19.09 19.88 26.12
N SER A 145 -19.85 19.76 25.03
CA SER A 145 -21.28 19.50 25.08
C SER A 145 -21.78 18.91 23.77
N ILE A 146 -22.92 18.22 23.85
CA ILE A 146 -23.72 17.82 22.70
C ILE A 146 -25.18 18.11 23.02
N SER A 147 -25.91 18.67 22.05
CA SER A 147 -27.31 19.01 22.22
C SER A 147 -28.11 18.78 20.95
N SER A 148 -29.38 18.42 21.14
CA SER A 148 -30.38 18.34 20.08
C SER A 148 -31.73 18.74 20.68
N PRO A 149 -32.44 19.73 20.10
CA PRO A 149 -33.78 20.08 20.55
C PRO A 149 -34.77 18.92 20.40
N GLU A 150 -34.60 18.09 19.37
CA GLU A 150 -35.53 17.02 19.03
C GLU A 150 -35.20 15.68 19.69
N LEU A 151 -33.96 15.45 20.13
CA LEU A 151 -33.50 14.19 20.71
C LEU A 151 -33.17 14.36 22.20
N ASN A 152 -34.07 13.88 23.06
CA ASN A 152 -33.86 13.84 24.51
C ASN A 152 -34.43 12.54 25.10
N PRO A 153 -33.60 11.60 25.60
CA PRO A 153 -32.13 11.64 25.60
C PRO A 153 -31.54 11.54 24.19
N ILE A 154 -30.27 11.95 24.05
CA ILE A 154 -29.55 11.84 22.77
C ILE A 154 -29.21 10.36 22.52
N PRO A 155 -29.69 9.75 21.42
CA PRO A 155 -29.43 8.35 21.13
C PRO A 155 -27.99 8.14 20.65
N ALA A 156 -27.51 6.90 20.76
CA ALA A 156 -26.16 6.48 20.41
C ALA A 156 -25.91 6.36 18.88
N ILE A 157 -26.35 7.38 18.13
CA ILE A 157 -26.35 7.41 16.65
C ILE A 157 -25.26 8.32 16.07
N PHE A 158 -24.43 8.91 16.91
CA PHE A 158 -23.41 9.87 16.49
C PHE A 158 -22.00 9.27 16.58
N ARG A 159 -21.10 9.82 15.75
CA ARG A 159 -19.66 9.56 15.77
C ARG A 159 -18.90 10.89 15.69
N LEU A 160 -17.82 11.00 16.46
CA LEU A 160 -16.85 12.08 16.36
C LEU A 160 -15.50 11.43 16.06
N LYS A 161 -14.95 11.73 14.88
CA LYS A 161 -13.74 11.12 14.36
C LYS A 161 -12.68 12.20 14.16
N GLY A 162 -11.45 11.91 14.57
CA GLY A 162 -10.30 12.74 14.29
C GLY A 162 -9.36 12.04 13.31
N GLN A 163 -8.71 12.82 12.45
CA GLN A 163 -7.75 12.33 11.47
C GLN A 163 -6.51 13.23 11.44
N VAL A 164 -5.34 12.61 11.40
CA VAL A 164 -4.06 13.23 11.00
C VAL A 164 -3.69 12.59 9.67
N ILE A 165 -3.50 13.39 8.62
CA ILE A 165 -3.08 12.93 7.30
C ILE A 165 -1.72 13.57 7.05
N VAL A 166 -0.68 12.76 6.97
CA VAL A 166 0.69 13.24 6.77
C VAL A 166 1.12 12.90 5.35
N GLU A 167 1.59 13.90 4.61
CA GLU A 167 2.28 13.72 3.34
C GLU A 167 3.78 13.83 3.58
N ARG A 168 4.53 12.76 3.31
CA ARG A 168 5.98 12.73 3.55
C ARG A 168 6.74 11.92 2.52
N GLU A 169 8.00 12.31 2.37
CA GLU A 169 9.03 11.62 1.60
C GLU A 169 10.03 11.00 2.59
N TYR A 170 10.45 9.78 2.31
CA TYR A 170 11.44 9.06 3.11
C TYR A 170 12.81 9.12 2.45
N THR A 171 13.85 8.96 3.26
CA THR A 171 15.23 8.95 2.76
C THR A 171 15.42 7.74 1.84
N PHE A 172 15.63 8.03 0.55
CA PHE A 172 15.88 7.02 -0.45
C PHE A 172 17.27 6.40 -0.29
N GLN A 173 17.33 5.07 -0.27
CA GLN A 173 18.58 4.35 -0.33
C GLN A 173 18.65 3.53 -1.61
N ASN A 174 19.80 3.59 -2.27
CA ASN A 174 20.04 2.84 -3.51
C ASN A 174 20.36 1.35 -3.27
N VAL A 175 20.15 0.84 -2.06
CA VAL A 175 20.39 -0.56 -1.68
C VAL A 175 19.11 -1.17 -1.13
N SER A 176 18.95 -2.47 -1.35
CA SER A 176 17.85 -3.25 -0.78
C SER A 176 18.39 -4.34 0.12
N SER A 177 17.73 -4.54 1.25
CA SER A 177 17.93 -5.69 2.16
C SER A 177 16.86 -6.76 1.99
N ASP A 178 15.89 -6.54 1.09
CA ASP A 178 14.79 -7.47 0.87
C ASP A 178 15.28 -8.77 0.22
N ILE A 179 14.50 -9.82 0.42
CA ILE A 179 14.66 -11.09 -0.32
C ILE A 179 13.30 -11.39 -0.92
N THR A 180 13.24 -11.39 -2.25
CA THR A 180 12.00 -11.65 -2.97
C THR A 180 11.56 -13.09 -2.72
N ARG A 181 10.31 -13.26 -2.30
CA ARG A 181 9.69 -14.55 -2.09
C ARG A 181 8.94 -14.94 -3.36
N PHE A 182 9.10 -16.16 -3.82
CA PHE A 182 8.38 -16.66 -4.99
C PHE A 182 7.66 -17.98 -4.72
N SER A 183 6.56 -18.19 -5.44
CA SER A 183 5.79 -19.44 -5.43
C SER A 183 5.02 -19.62 -6.73
N PHE A 184 4.78 -20.86 -7.13
CA PHE A 184 3.89 -21.14 -8.26
C PHE A 184 2.43 -21.17 -7.80
N ALA A 185 1.57 -20.46 -8.51
CA ALA A 185 0.13 -20.57 -8.43
C ALA A 185 -0.37 -21.33 -9.66
N ASN A 186 -1.15 -22.40 -9.46
CA ASN A 186 -1.77 -23.20 -10.52
C ASN A 186 -0.78 -23.70 -11.61
N GLY A 187 0.50 -23.89 -11.28
CA GLY A 187 1.54 -24.42 -12.18
C GLY A 187 2.12 -23.43 -13.20
N ASN A 188 1.32 -22.48 -13.70
CA ASN A 188 1.71 -21.62 -14.83
C ASN A 188 1.79 -20.13 -14.48
N LEU A 189 1.62 -19.78 -13.20
CA LEU A 189 1.74 -18.42 -12.69
C LEU A 189 2.82 -18.38 -11.63
N LEU A 190 3.79 -17.48 -11.77
CA LEU A 190 4.81 -17.21 -10.77
C LEU A 190 4.40 -15.99 -9.95
N LYS A 191 4.05 -16.21 -8.68
CA LYS A 191 3.81 -15.13 -7.73
C LYS A 191 5.14 -14.67 -7.16
N LEU A 192 5.43 -13.38 -7.31
CA LEU A 192 6.59 -12.69 -6.75
C LEU A 192 6.14 -11.72 -5.67
N GLU A 193 6.77 -11.75 -4.50
CA GLU A 193 6.41 -10.92 -3.35
C GLU A 193 7.68 -10.35 -2.70
N TRP A 194 7.72 -9.04 -2.48
CA TRP A 194 8.80 -8.35 -1.80
C TRP A 194 8.26 -7.58 -0.60
N THR A 195 9.16 -7.16 0.29
CA THR A 195 8.79 -6.34 1.44
C THR A 195 9.19 -4.88 1.18
N PRO A 196 8.24 -3.94 1.03
CA PRO A 196 8.54 -2.53 0.78
C PRO A 196 9.54 -1.90 1.75
N SER A 197 9.49 -2.27 3.04
CA SER A 197 10.43 -1.76 4.05
C SER A 197 11.88 -2.19 3.82
N GLY A 198 12.13 -3.20 2.97
CA GLY A 198 13.47 -3.59 2.52
C GLY A 198 14.01 -2.75 1.36
N TYR A 199 13.26 -1.75 0.90
CA TYR A 199 13.66 -0.75 -0.11
C TYR A 199 13.44 0.66 0.48
N PRO A 200 14.37 1.15 1.32
CA PRO A 200 14.16 2.39 2.06
C PRO A 200 13.91 3.59 1.13
N GLY A 201 12.80 4.28 1.37
CA GLY A 201 12.38 5.45 0.60
C GLY A 201 11.85 5.19 -0.81
N ALA A 202 11.70 3.93 -1.22
CA ALA A 202 11.07 3.62 -2.50
C ALA A 202 9.55 3.82 -2.45
N GLU A 203 8.99 4.49 -3.47
CA GLU A 203 7.54 4.68 -3.65
C GLU A 203 6.97 3.72 -4.68
N THR A 204 7.79 3.31 -5.64
CA THR A 204 7.46 2.33 -6.66
C THR A 204 8.57 1.30 -6.78
N PHE A 205 8.26 0.19 -7.44
CA PHE A 205 9.17 -0.91 -7.67
C PHE A 205 9.24 -1.20 -9.16
N ASP A 206 10.46 -1.34 -9.68
CA ASP A 206 10.68 -1.95 -10.98
C ASP A 206 10.92 -3.43 -10.78
N LEU A 207 10.04 -4.25 -11.34
CA LEU A 207 10.26 -5.68 -11.54
C LEU A 207 10.77 -5.86 -12.97
N GLU A 208 11.90 -6.54 -13.13
CA GLU A 208 12.42 -6.91 -14.44
C GLU A 208 12.64 -8.42 -14.51
N TYR A 209 12.24 -9.04 -15.62
CA TYR A 209 12.34 -10.48 -15.82
C TYR A 209 12.73 -10.86 -17.25
N THR A 210 13.32 -12.04 -17.40
CA THR A 210 13.70 -12.62 -18.70
C THR A 210 13.64 -14.14 -18.68
N HIS A 211 13.28 -14.72 -19.81
CA HIS A 211 13.30 -16.16 -20.02
C HIS A 211 14.57 -16.59 -20.75
N ILE A 212 15.21 -17.64 -20.23
CA ILE A 212 16.37 -18.31 -20.81
C ILE A 212 15.96 -19.74 -21.16
N ASP A 213 15.90 -20.04 -22.45
CA ASP A 213 15.54 -21.36 -22.96
C ASP A 213 16.51 -22.45 -22.49
N ASP A 214 15.97 -23.63 -22.17
CA ASP A 214 16.72 -24.77 -21.63
C ASP A 214 17.87 -25.25 -22.54
N SER A 215 17.71 -25.10 -23.86
CA SER A 215 18.71 -25.47 -24.86
C SER A 215 19.84 -24.43 -25.02
N SER A 216 19.69 -23.26 -24.39
CA SER A 216 20.66 -22.18 -24.53
C SER A 216 21.99 -22.48 -23.83
N ARG A 217 23.07 -21.84 -24.31
CA ARG A 217 24.37 -21.88 -23.64
C ARG A 217 24.31 -21.31 -22.22
N ILE A 218 23.45 -20.31 -21.97
CA ILE A 218 23.28 -19.71 -20.65
C ILE A 218 22.65 -20.73 -19.69
N ALA A 219 21.62 -21.46 -20.13
CA ALA A 219 20.99 -22.52 -19.35
C ALA A 219 21.98 -23.64 -18.99
N ALA A 220 22.85 -24.04 -19.94
CA ALA A 220 23.91 -25.00 -19.65
C ALA A 220 24.89 -24.50 -18.58
N VAL A 221 25.31 -23.24 -18.65
CA VAL A 221 26.19 -22.62 -17.63
C VAL A 221 25.50 -22.53 -16.27
N LEU A 222 24.21 -22.17 -16.23
CA LEU A 222 23.43 -22.13 -14.99
C LEU A 222 23.43 -23.47 -14.25
N ARG A 223 23.12 -24.56 -14.98
CA ARG A 223 23.09 -25.92 -14.42
C ARG A 223 24.46 -26.40 -13.95
N ASN A 224 25.49 -26.18 -14.77
CA ASN A 224 26.80 -26.80 -14.54
C ASN A 224 27.67 -26.03 -13.54
N ASN A 225 27.48 -24.71 -13.42
CA ASN A 225 28.42 -23.85 -12.71
C ASN A 225 27.81 -23.09 -11.52
N PHE A 226 26.49 -22.88 -11.52
CA PHE A 226 25.85 -21.97 -10.57
C PHE A 226 24.73 -22.60 -9.74
N GLN A 227 24.40 -23.87 -9.97
CA GLN A 227 23.45 -24.59 -9.13
C GLN A 227 24.08 -24.97 -7.80
N THR A 228 23.51 -24.47 -6.70
CA THR A 228 24.00 -24.72 -5.33
C THR A 228 23.19 -25.78 -4.59
N ALA A 229 21.93 -25.94 -4.96
CA ALA A 229 21.01 -26.97 -4.47
C ALA A 229 19.94 -27.28 -5.54
N PRO A 230 19.08 -28.30 -5.36
CA PRO A 230 17.95 -28.52 -6.26
C PRO A 230 17.11 -27.25 -6.44
N ASN A 231 17.00 -26.76 -7.67
CA ASN A 231 16.28 -25.53 -8.04
C ASN A 231 16.73 -24.26 -7.28
N GLN A 232 18.02 -24.17 -6.91
CA GLN A 232 18.63 -22.98 -6.33
C GLN A 232 19.92 -22.64 -7.07
N TYR A 233 20.05 -21.36 -7.44
CA TYR A 233 21.16 -20.86 -8.24
C TYR A 233 21.78 -19.66 -7.55
N SER A 234 23.11 -19.57 -7.54
CA SER A 234 23.84 -18.41 -7.04
C SER A 234 24.75 -17.88 -8.14
N VAL A 235 24.35 -16.76 -8.74
CA VAL A 235 25.04 -16.14 -9.88
C VAL A 235 25.54 -14.75 -9.46
N PRO A 236 26.81 -14.42 -9.73
CA PRO A 236 27.34 -13.07 -9.51
C PRO A 236 26.50 -11.98 -10.21
N ALA A 237 26.31 -10.85 -9.53
CA ALA A 237 25.47 -9.75 -10.03
C ALA A 237 25.94 -9.20 -11.39
N ASP A 238 27.24 -9.15 -11.64
CA ASP A 238 27.81 -8.69 -12.92
C ASP A 238 27.45 -9.62 -14.10
N THR A 239 27.28 -10.91 -13.82
CA THR A 239 26.88 -11.93 -14.78
C THR A 239 25.38 -11.85 -15.04
N LEU A 240 24.58 -11.67 -13.99
CA LEU A 240 23.14 -11.42 -14.11
C LEU A 240 22.87 -10.16 -14.93
N GLU A 241 23.54 -9.04 -14.65
CA GLU A 241 23.39 -7.78 -15.39
C GLU A 241 23.58 -7.98 -16.90
N LYS A 242 24.58 -8.79 -17.30
CA LYS A 242 24.84 -9.10 -18.72
C LYS A 242 23.69 -9.90 -19.35
N TRP A 243 23.03 -10.78 -18.61
CA TRP A 243 21.92 -11.58 -19.10
C TRP A 243 20.60 -10.79 -19.21
N PHE A 244 20.43 -9.71 -18.46
CA PHE A 244 19.27 -8.81 -18.56
C PHE A 244 19.38 -7.76 -19.69
N LYS A 245 20.59 -7.37 -20.11
CA LYS A 245 20.84 -6.15 -20.91
C LYS A 245 20.01 -5.98 -22.19
N ASN A 246 19.70 -7.06 -22.91
CA ASN A 246 19.12 -6.99 -24.26
C ASN A 246 17.81 -7.78 -24.43
N ASN A 247 17.33 -8.46 -23.39
CA ASN A 247 16.16 -9.31 -23.49
C ASN A 247 15.45 -9.34 -22.16
N ALA A 248 14.85 -8.24 -21.74
CA ALA A 248 14.14 -8.17 -20.48
C ALA A 248 12.83 -7.39 -20.64
N THR A 249 11.80 -7.86 -19.93
CA THR A 249 10.56 -7.12 -19.76
C THR A 249 10.59 -6.45 -18.40
N ARG A 250 10.23 -5.16 -18.34
CA ARG A 250 10.18 -4.37 -17.11
C ARG A 250 8.76 -3.88 -16.83
N ILE A 251 8.40 -3.92 -15.56
CA ILE A 251 7.11 -3.48 -15.03
C ILE A 251 7.39 -2.53 -13.88
N ASN A 252 6.71 -1.38 -13.84
CA ASN A 252 6.72 -0.48 -12.69
C ASN A 252 5.38 -0.59 -11.94
N THR A 253 5.42 -0.75 -10.62
CA THR A 253 4.23 -0.86 -9.78
C THR A 253 4.48 -0.35 -8.36
N SER A 254 3.46 0.17 -7.69
CA SER A 254 3.50 0.47 -6.24
C SER A 254 3.12 -0.73 -5.37
N ALA A 255 2.65 -1.83 -5.99
CA ALA A 255 2.30 -3.04 -5.27
C ALA A 255 3.53 -3.73 -4.66
N ALA A 256 3.33 -4.47 -3.58
CA ALA A 256 4.37 -5.30 -2.93
C ALA A 256 4.50 -6.70 -3.55
N SER A 257 3.74 -6.99 -4.60
CA SER A 257 3.67 -8.30 -5.24
C SER A 257 3.24 -8.20 -6.69
N TYR A 258 3.66 -9.16 -7.51
CA TYR A 258 3.24 -9.29 -8.89
C TYR A 258 3.00 -10.74 -9.26
N LEU A 259 1.96 -11.00 -10.07
CA LEU A 259 1.62 -12.32 -10.58
C LEU A 259 2.04 -12.39 -12.06
N LEU A 260 3.09 -13.15 -12.33
CA LEU A 260 3.71 -13.27 -13.64
C LEU A 260 3.22 -14.53 -14.34
N ASP A 261 2.67 -14.39 -15.53
CA ASP A 261 2.38 -15.54 -16.40
C ASP A 261 3.67 -16.16 -16.92
N VAL A 262 3.68 -17.48 -17.04
CA VAL A 262 4.83 -18.26 -17.53
C VAL A 262 4.50 -18.92 -18.88
N PRO A 263 4.17 -18.18 -19.95
CA PRO A 263 3.91 -18.73 -21.28
C PRO A 263 5.22 -18.94 -22.02
N PHE A 264 6.10 -19.78 -21.48
CA PHE A 264 7.45 -19.99 -22.01
C PHE A 264 7.70 -21.48 -22.28
N PRO A 265 8.62 -21.81 -23.21
CA PRO A 265 9.23 -23.12 -23.26
C PRO A 265 9.92 -23.49 -21.93
N SER A 266 10.36 -24.73 -21.81
CA SER A 266 11.16 -25.14 -20.64
C SER A 266 12.46 -24.35 -20.58
N GLY A 267 12.90 -24.05 -19.36
CA GLY A 267 14.13 -23.30 -19.16
C GLY A 267 14.17 -22.62 -17.80
N PHE A 268 14.71 -21.40 -17.78
CA PHE A 268 14.86 -20.59 -16.58
C PHE A 268 14.20 -19.24 -16.74
N LEU A 269 13.45 -18.84 -15.72
CA LEU A 269 12.96 -17.49 -15.58
C LEU A 269 13.85 -16.76 -14.57
N LEU A 270 14.48 -15.69 -15.01
CA LEU A 270 15.30 -14.80 -14.19
C LEU A 270 14.47 -13.56 -13.86
N PHE A 271 14.57 -13.06 -12.64
CA PHE A 271 13.92 -11.81 -12.23
C PHE A 271 14.77 -11.02 -11.22
N ARG A 272 14.55 -9.70 -11.20
CA ARG A 272 15.19 -8.75 -10.29
C ARG A 272 14.23 -7.61 -9.95
N ILE A 273 14.35 -7.08 -8.74
CA ILE A 273 13.51 -5.97 -8.26
C ILE A 273 14.41 -4.81 -7.84
N ARG A 274 13.99 -3.57 -8.07
CA ARG A 274 14.60 -2.39 -7.43
C ARG A 274 13.53 -1.41 -6.98
N GLY A 275 13.83 -0.67 -5.92
CA GLY A 275 13.04 0.47 -5.50
C GLY A 275 13.31 1.69 -6.40
N ALA A 276 12.30 2.53 -6.56
CA ALA A 276 12.41 3.80 -7.24
C ALA A 276 11.52 4.86 -6.58
N LEU A 277 11.92 6.12 -6.71
CA LEU A 277 11.27 7.31 -6.17
C LEU A 277 11.27 8.38 -7.27
N VAL A 278 10.24 9.22 -7.32
CA VAL A 278 10.35 10.51 -8.02
C VAL A 278 10.67 11.56 -6.98
N HIS A 279 11.92 12.03 -6.97
CA HIS A 279 12.39 12.96 -5.96
C HIS A 279 11.65 14.29 -6.09
N TYR A 280 11.06 14.76 -4.99
CA TYR A 280 10.09 15.86 -5.04
C TYR A 280 10.73 17.19 -5.48
N ALA A 281 11.97 17.46 -5.08
CA ALA A 281 12.58 18.78 -5.28
C ALA A 281 12.96 19.06 -6.75
N ASP A 282 13.34 18.04 -7.51
CA ASP A 282 13.79 18.17 -8.91
C ASP A 282 12.88 17.42 -9.91
N GLY A 283 11.93 16.60 -9.44
CA GLY A 283 11.07 15.76 -10.27
C GLY A 283 11.82 14.65 -10.99
N ILE A 284 13.06 14.35 -10.57
CA ILE A 284 13.89 13.33 -11.21
C ILE A 284 13.61 11.99 -10.57
N ARG A 285 13.52 10.96 -11.41
CA ARG A 285 13.38 9.58 -10.92
C ARG A 285 14.71 9.06 -10.39
N TRP A 286 14.75 8.73 -9.12
CA TRP A 286 15.87 8.04 -8.48
C TRP A 286 15.61 6.54 -8.48
N GLU A 287 16.65 5.79 -8.84
CA GLU A 287 16.58 4.34 -9.01
C GLU A 287 17.57 3.66 -8.09
N GLY A 288 17.12 2.59 -7.43
CA GLY A 288 17.98 1.78 -6.58
C GLY A 288 18.81 0.79 -7.40
N ALA A 289 19.78 0.17 -6.74
CA ALA A 289 20.46 -0.99 -7.28
C ALA A 289 19.49 -2.15 -7.44
N TRP A 290 19.74 -2.97 -8.46
CA TRP A 290 19.00 -4.20 -8.67
C TRP A 290 19.24 -5.19 -7.54
N ASN A 291 18.14 -5.64 -6.93
CA ASN A 291 18.12 -6.75 -5.99
C ASN A 291 17.86 -8.05 -6.74
N TYR A 292 18.80 -8.96 -6.62
CA TYR A 292 18.76 -10.29 -7.22
C TYR A 292 18.43 -11.38 -6.21
N ALA A 293 18.38 -11.07 -4.91
CA ALA A 293 18.19 -12.08 -3.87
C ALA A 293 16.73 -12.55 -3.86
N ALA A 294 16.54 -13.86 -3.97
CA ALA A 294 15.23 -14.46 -3.93
C ALA A 294 15.24 -15.82 -3.22
N ARG A 295 14.06 -16.28 -2.79
CA ARG A 295 13.86 -17.60 -2.23
C ARG A 295 12.44 -18.10 -2.45
N TRP A 296 12.26 -19.41 -2.38
CA TRP A 296 10.93 -20.01 -2.28
C TRP A 296 10.21 -19.47 -1.04
N ALA A 297 8.92 -19.14 -1.18
CA ALA A 297 8.12 -18.60 -0.09
C ALA A 297 8.13 -19.51 1.17
N THR A 298 8.23 -20.83 0.97
CA THR A 298 8.25 -21.86 2.02
C THR A 298 9.64 -22.15 2.60
N GLN A 299 10.71 -21.60 2.04
CA GLN A 299 12.09 -21.94 2.43
C GLN A 299 12.86 -20.71 2.89
N PRO A 300 13.35 -20.65 4.13
CA PRO A 300 14.21 -19.55 4.59
C PRO A 300 15.61 -19.62 3.94
N CYS A 301 16.32 -18.50 3.97
CA CYS A 301 17.77 -18.49 3.70
C CYS A 301 18.54 -18.69 5.00
N SER A 302 19.68 -19.39 4.95
CA SER A 302 20.53 -19.64 6.12
C SER A 302 21.69 -18.66 6.25
N ALA A 303 22.45 -18.41 5.17
CA ALA A 303 23.64 -17.54 5.19
C ALA A 303 23.71 -16.56 3.99
N ALA A 304 23.34 -17.02 2.80
CA ALA A 304 23.15 -16.20 1.61
C ALA A 304 21.91 -16.70 0.87
N CYS A 305 21.13 -15.79 0.29
CA CYS A 305 19.99 -16.17 -0.52
C CYS A 305 20.40 -16.46 -1.97
N PRO A 306 19.75 -17.43 -2.63
CA PRO A 306 19.96 -17.65 -4.05
C PRO A 306 19.53 -16.43 -4.88
N SER A 307 19.96 -16.42 -6.13
CA SER A 307 19.52 -15.47 -7.15
C SER A 307 18.06 -15.73 -7.54
N GLY A 308 17.37 -14.69 -8.02
CA GLY A 308 16.03 -14.74 -8.60
C GLY A 308 15.99 -15.52 -9.90
N ILE A 309 16.12 -16.84 -9.81
CA ILE A 309 16.18 -17.78 -10.92
C ILE A 309 15.28 -18.96 -10.58
N VAL A 310 14.30 -19.23 -11.42
CA VAL A 310 13.38 -20.37 -11.27
C VAL A 310 13.46 -21.25 -12.51
N ALA A 311 13.65 -22.55 -12.30
CA ALA A 311 13.46 -23.52 -13.38
C ALA A 311 11.96 -23.68 -13.67
N ILE A 312 11.59 -23.61 -14.95
CA ILE A 312 10.20 -23.71 -15.39
C ILE A 312 10.03 -24.86 -16.39
N SER A 313 8.88 -25.51 -16.33
CA SER A 313 8.44 -26.48 -17.33
C SER A 313 7.85 -25.76 -18.54
N ALA A 314 7.89 -26.42 -19.70
CA ALA A 314 7.29 -25.87 -20.91
C ALA A 314 5.78 -25.69 -20.76
N HIS A 315 5.27 -24.52 -21.15
CA HIS A 315 3.85 -24.26 -21.27
C HIS A 315 3.28 -25.01 -22.48
N GLU A 316 2.28 -25.87 -22.22
CA GLU A 316 1.53 -26.64 -23.23
C GLU A 316 2.42 -27.20 -24.36
N PRO A 317 3.38 -28.10 -24.05
CA PRO A 317 4.43 -28.52 -25.00
C PRO A 317 3.90 -29.28 -26.22
N ALA A 318 2.65 -29.76 -26.18
CA ALA A 318 2.00 -30.46 -27.27
C ALA A 318 1.20 -29.53 -28.22
N LEU A 319 1.12 -28.23 -27.92
CA LEU A 319 0.31 -27.26 -28.66
C LEU A 319 1.18 -26.17 -29.30
N ASN A 320 0.74 -25.70 -30.47
CA ASN A 320 1.30 -24.47 -31.04
C ASN A 320 0.57 -23.28 -30.41
N TRP A 321 1.32 -22.31 -29.91
CA TRP A 321 0.74 -21.15 -29.25
C TRP A 321 1.46 -19.85 -29.57
N GLN A 322 0.74 -18.73 -29.46
CA GLN A 322 1.27 -17.39 -29.59
C GLN A 322 0.79 -16.52 -28.43
N TYR A 323 1.73 -15.97 -27.67
CA TYR A 323 1.47 -15.08 -26.55
C TYR A 323 1.78 -13.63 -26.93
N SER A 324 0.85 -12.73 -26.62
CA SER A 324 1.01 -11.29 -26.79
C SER A 324 0.59 -10.59 -25.51
N ALA A 325 1.46 -9.73 -24.98
CA ALA A 325 1.19 -8.93 -23.81
C ALA A 325 1.45 -7.45 -24.12
N VAL A 326 0.55 -6.60 -23.65
CA VAL A 326 0.70 -5.14 -23.67
C VAL A 326 0.65 -4.66 -22.23
N PHE A 327 1.60 -3.80 -21.86
CA PHE A 327 1.73 -3.27 -20.52
C PHE A 327 1.34 -1.78 -20.50
N ALA A 328 0.80 -1.35 -19.36
CA ALA A 328 0.54 0.03 -19.03
C ALA A 328 1.16 0.34 -17.66
N GLU A 329 1.04 1.57 -17.20
CA GLU A 329 1.55 2.00 -15.89
C GLU A 329 0.91 1.22 -14.73
N GLU A 330 1.56 1.26 -13.57
CA GLU A 330 1.10 0.66 -12.30
C GLU A 330 0.97 -0.87 -12.32
N GLY A 331 1.68 -1.56 -13.23
CA GLY A 331 1.63 -3.02 -13.36
C GLY A 331 0.39 -3.53 -14.09
N LYS A 332 -0.39 -2.64 -14.72
CA LYS A 332 -1.54 -3.02 -15.54
C LYS A 332 -1.06 -3.65 -16.84
N SER A 333 -1.78 -4.67 -17.30
CA SER A 333 -1.46 -5.33 -18.56
C SER A 333 -2.69 -5.97 -19.17
N LYS A 334 -2.66 -6.15 -20.49
CA LYS A 334 -3.61 -6.97 -21.22
C LYS A 334 -2.84 -8.07 -21.93
N LYS A 335 -3.26 -9.31 -21.75
CA LYS A 335 -2.53 -10.48 -22.25
C LYS A 335 -3.48 -11.34 -23.07
N ILE A 336 -2.99 -11.81 -24.20
CA ILE A 336 -3.74 -12.62 -25.16
C ILE A 336 -2.91 -13.86 -25.47
N MET A 337 -3.54 -15.02 -25.32
CA MET A 337 -2.96 -16.31 -25.65
C MET A 337 -3.80 -16.97 -26.74
N SER A 338 -3.19 -17.30 -27.87
CA SER A 338 -3.86 -18.03 -28.96
C SER A 338 -3.21 -19.39 -29.17
N TYR A 339 -4.02 -20.42 -29.34
CA TYR A 339 -3.61 -21.79 -29.62
C TYR A 339 -4.02 -22.18 -31.04
N ALA A 340 -3.14 -22.88 -31.73
CA ALA A 340 -3.35 -23.37 -33.09
C ALA A 340 -3.06 -24.87 -33.18
N ASP A 341 -3.63 -25.53 -34.19
CA ASP A 341 -3.31 -26.91 -34.50
C ASP A 341 -2.00 -27.03 -35.31
N ALA A 342 -1.67 -28.25 -35.76
CA ALA A 342 -0.47 -28.53 -36.54
C ALA A 342 -0.45 -27.84 -37.92
N LEU A 343 -1.62 -27.43 -38.44
CA LEU A 343 -1.74 -26.68 -39.70
C LEU A 343 -1.80 -25.16 -39.47
N LEU A 344 -1.55 -24.71 -38.23
CA LEU A 344 -1.61 -23.31 -37.79
C LEU A 344 -3.01 -22.67 -37.86
N TYR A 345 -4.07 -23.46 -37.94
CA TYR A 345 -5.42 -22.93 -37.80
C TYR A 345 -5.72 -22.63 -36.32
N SER A 346 -6.16 -21.41 -36.05
CA SER A 346 -6.55 -20.98 -34.70
C SER A 346 -7.70 -21.83 -34.16
N ARG A 347 -7.55 -22.32 -32.93
CA ARG A 347 -8.53 -23.17 -32.23
C ARG A 347 -9.12 -22.48 -31.01
N GLN A 348 -8.31 -21.71 -30.29
CA GLN A 348 -8.74 -21.04 -29.07
C GLN A 348 -7.95 -19.74 -28.87
N THR A 349 -8.64 -18.70 -28.42
CA THR A 349 -8.02 -17.47 -27.96
C THR A 349 -8.55 -17.14 -26.57
N ILE A 350 -7.64 -16.89 -25.62
CA ILE A 350 -7.94 -16.52 -24.24
C ILE A 350 -7.42 -15.10 -24.03
N THR A 351 -8.25 -14.25 -23.40
CA THR A 351 -7.84 -12.92 -22.95
C THR A 351 -7.77 -12.92 -21.43
N LEU A 352 -6.64 -12.47 -20.89
CA LEU A 352 -6.39 -12.27 -19.48
C LEU A 352 -6.24 -10.76 -19.24
N ASN A 353 -6.90 -10.26 -18.19
CA ASN A 353 -6.91 -8.85 -17.79
C ASN A 353 -6.28 -8.67 -16.42
#